data_AF-A0A2W2E2F5-F1
#
_entry.id   AF-A0A2W2E2F5-F1
#
_cell.length_a   1.000
_cell.length_b   1.000
_cell.length_c   1.000
_cell.angle_alpha   90.00
_cell.angle_beta   90.00
_cell.angle_gamma   90.00
#
_symmetry.space_group_name_H-M   'P 1'
#
loop_
_entity.id
_entity.type
_entity.pdbx_description
1 polymer ?
#
loop_
_entity_poly.entity_id
_entity_poly.type
_entity_poly.pdbx_seq_one_letter_code
_entity_poly.pdbx_strand_id
1 'polypeptide(L)'
;MAVWSGGGDVGGLVHHSDRGVQYTSIRYAERLDQVGAARSVGGKGDSYDDAAAESMNSLYKKGLIDFYGGWKGVMDVTIATMEWVAWYNSERLRSYCGNVPPVEYEETFHRSTAGTDLAAENQAI
;
A
#
# COMPACT_ATOMS: atom_id res chain seq x y z
N MET A 1 -2.61 -4.39 -5.39
CA MET A 1 -1.27 -4.93 -5.09
C MET A 1 -1.41 -6.12 -4.15
N ALA A 2 -1.59 -5.94 -2.83
CA ALA A 2 -1.62 -7.05 -1.86
C ALA A 2 -2.55 -8.23 -2.20
N VAL A 3 -3.82 -7.98 -2.53
CA VAL A 3 -4.77 -9.07 -2.90
C VAL A 3 -4.34 -9.79 -4.19
N TRP A 4 -3.71 -9.08 -5.12
CA TRP A 4 -3.28 -9.65 -6.39
C TRP A 4 -1.94 -10.39 -6.26
N SER A 5 -0.99 -9.84 -5.49
CA SER A 5 0.28 -10.50 -5.18
C SER A 5 0.12 -11.69 -4.22
N GLY A 6 -0.87 -11.66 -3.33
CA GLY A 6 -1.21 -12.73 -2.39
C GLY A 6 -2.12 -13.83 -2.96
N GLY A 7 -2.41 -13.83 -4.27
CA GLY A 7 -3.22 -14.88 -4.88
C GLY A 7 -4.72 -14.85 -4.52
N GLY A 8 -5.22 -13.71 -4.03
CA GLY A 8 -6.64 -13.49 -3.71
C GLY A 8 -6.98 -13.56 -2.22
N ASP A 9 -6.08 -14.08 -1.39
CA ASP A 9 -6.18 -14.13 0.07
C ASP A 9 -5.07 -13.28 0.69
N VAL A 10 -5.43 -12.42 1.63
CA VAL A 10 -4.50 -11.54 2.37
C VAL A 10 -4.67 -11.71 3.88
N GLY A 11 -5.02 -12.94 4.30
CA GLY A 11 -5.03 -13.36 5.69
C GLY A 11 -3.80 -12.88 6.47
N GLY A 12 -4.04 -12.26 7.63
CA GLY A 12 -2.99 -11.70 8.48
C GLY A 12 -2.59 -10.26 8.14
N LEU A 13 -3.05 -9.69 7.03
CA LEU A 13 -2.87 -8.26 6.76
C LEU A 13 -3.93 -7.40 7.44
N VAL A 14 -3.52 -6.20 7.83
CA VAL A 14 -4.43 -5.15 8.31
C VAL A 14 -4.65 -4.14 7.20
N HIS A 15 -5.90 -3.95 6.80
CA HIS A 15 -6.29 -2.84 5.94
C HIS A 15 -6.65 -1.63 6.80
N HIS A 16 -5.83 -0.58 6.73
CA HIS A 16 -6.09 0.68 7.40
C HIS A 16 -6.69 1.71 6.43
N SER A 17 -7.71 2.45 6.86
CA SER A 17 -8.33 3.53 6.10
C SER A 17 -8.72 4.71 6.99
N ASP A 18 -9.03 5.84 6.36
CA ASP A 18 -9.75 6.92 7.03
C ASP A 18 -11.17 6.49 7.45
N ARG A 19 -11.92 7.43 8.08
CA ARG A 19 -13.32 7.22 8.50
C ARG A 19 -14.33 7.65 7.44
N GLY A 20 -13.95 7.73 6.17
CA GLY A 20 -14.84 8.09 5.09
C GLY A 20 -16.07 7.17 5.01
N VAL A 21 -17.19 7.72 4.51
CA VAL A 21 -18.47 6.97 4.41
C VAL A 21 -18.35 5.70 3.57
N GLN A 22 -17.44 5.68 2.60
CA GLN A 22 -17.19 4.54 1.74
C GLN A 22 -16.49 3.41 2.51
N TYR A 23 -15.44 3.73 3.27
CA TYR A 23 -14.64 2.78 4.03
C TYR A 23 -15.32 2.27 5.31
N THR A 24 -16.34 2.99 5.78
CA THR A 24 -17.21 2.57 6.89
C THR A 24 -18.46 1.82 6.45
N SER A 25 -18.69 1.68 5.15
CA SER A 25 -19.86 0.98 4.60
C SER A 25 -19.81 -0.54 4.83
N ILE A 26 -20.99 -1.15 4.94
CA ILE A 26 -21.14 -2.61 5.11
C ILE A 26 -20.47 -3.36 3.95
N ARG A 27 -20.73 -2.95 2.70
CA ARG A 27 -20.15 -3.59 1.51
C ARG A 27 -18.63 -3.61 1.51
N TYR A 28 -18.01 -2.54 2.02
CA TYR A 28 -16.56 -2.48 2.11
C TYR A 28 -16.02 -3.44 3.17
N ALA A 29 -16.67 -3.50 4.34
CA ALA A 29 -16.31 -4.44 5.40
C ALA A 29 -16.48 -5.90 4.96
N GLU A 30 -17.58 -6.24 4.28
CA GLU A 30 -17.80 -7.57 3.71
C GLU A 30 -16.71 -7.96 2.71
N ARG A 31 -16.24 -7.01 1.90
CA ARG A 31 -15.17 -7.28 0.94
C ARG A 31 -13.83 -7.56 1.63
N LEU A 32 -13.50 -6.87 2.72
CA LEU A 32 -12.30 -7.12 3.51
C LEU A 32 -12.33 -8.49 4.18
N ASP A 33 -13.49 -8.87 4.72
CA ASP A 33 -13.72 -10.19 5.31
C ASP A 33 -13.54 -11.32 4.27
N GLN A 34 -14.10 -11.15 3.07
CA GLN A 34 -13.94 -12.11 1.96
C GLN A 34 -12.49 -12.37 1.54
N VAL A 35 -11.60 -11.39 1.73
CA VAL A 35 -10.18 -11.54 1.39
C VAL A 35 -9.31 -11.78 2.62
N GLY A 36 -9.89 -11.96 3.81
CA GLY A 36 -9.17 -12.26 5.05
C GLY A 36 -8.44 -11.07 5.68
N ALA A 37 -8.68 -9.83 5.23
CA ALA A 37 -8.01 -8.64 5.75
C ALA A 37 -8.70 -8.11 7.01
N ALA A 38 -7.93 -7.92 8.09
CA ALA A 38 -8.41 -7.26 9.29
C ALA A 38 -8.63 -5.77 9.04
N ARG A 39 -9.82 -5.24 9.34
CA ARG A 39 -10.13 -3.82 9.14
C ARG A 39 -9.66 -2.97 10.32
N SER A 40 -8.94 -1.90 10.03
CA SER A 40 -8.57 -0.81 10.95
C SER A 40 -9.03 0.53 10.38
N VAL A 41 -9.58 1.41 11.22
CA VAL A 41 -10.01 2.75 10.81
C VAL A 41 -9.45 3.79 11.78
N GLY A 42 -9.06 4.95 11.25
CA GLY A 42 -8.46 6.03 12.04
C GLY A 42 -9.30 6.46 13.26
N GLY A 43 -8.62 6.93 14.29
CA GLY A 43 -9.20 7.55 15.48
C GLY A 43 -10.08 8.76 15.14
N LYS A 44 -11.03 9.09 16.02
CA LYS A 44 -11.85 10.30 15.82
C LYS A 44 -11.01 11.53 16.13
N GLY A 45 -10.79 12.39 15.14
CA GLY A 45 -10.02 13.62 15.31
C GLY A 45 -8.51 13.40 15.40
N ASP A 46 -8.04 12.22 15.01
CA ASP A 46 -6.61 11.91 14.91
C ASP A 46 -6.20 11.88 13.43
N SER A 47 -5.47 12.91 12.99
CA SER A 47 -4.98 13.00 11.62
C SER A 47 -3.71 12.19 11.39
N TYR A 48 -3.02 11.75 12.45
CA TYR A 48 -1.76 11.01 12.30
C TYR A 48 -1.96 9.64 11.64
N ASP A 49 -3.10 9.01 11.90
CA ASP A 49 -3.48 7.72 11.31
C ASP A 49 -3.52 7.76 9.77
N ASP A 50 -3.96 8.88 9.19
CA ASP A 50 -4.07 9.03 7.73
C ASP A 50 -2.85 9.71 7.09
N ALA A 51 -1.98 10.35 7.88
CA ALA A 51 -0.88 11.17 7.40
C ALA A 51 0.06 10.45 6.43
N ALA A 52 0.26 9.14 6.59
CA ALA A 52 1.07 8.32 5.69
C ALA A 52 0.43 8.20 4.29
N ALA A 53 -0.88 7.92 4.23
CA ALA A 53 -1.63 7.85 2.98
C ALA A 53 -1.72 9.24 2.32
N GLU A 54 -2.00 10.29 3.09
CA GLU A 54 -2.03 11.67 2.59
C GLU A 54 -0.67 12.12 2.03
N SER A 55 0.43 11.73 2.66
CA SER A 55 1.78 12.02 2.18
C SER A 55 2.06 11.36 0.84
N MET A 56 1.66 10.08 0.67
CA MET A 56 1.75 9.39 -0.61
C MET A 56 0.89 10.07 -1.69
N ASN A 57 -0.36 10.41 -1.36
CA ASN A 57 -1.27 11.09 -2.29
C ASN A 57 -0.74 12.46 -2.70
N SER A 58 -0.18 13.22 -1.77
CA SER A 58 0.45 14.52 -2.04
C SER A 58 1.65 14.39 -2.98
N LEU A 59 2.44 13.34 -2.79
CA LEU A 59 3.60 13.03 -3.61
C LEU A 59 3.22 12.64 -5.04
N TYR A 60 2.17 11.84 -5.18
CA TYR A 60 1.59 11.47 -6.46
C TYR A 60 1.02 12.70 -7.19
N LYS A 61 0.21 13.51 -6.53
CA LYS A 61 -0.38 14.72 -7.12
C LYS A 61 0.69 15.70 -7.58
N LYS A 62 1.62 16.05 -6.70
CA LYS A 62 2.71 16.98 -7.03
C LYS A 62 3.67 16.43 -8.10
N GLY A 63 4.00 15.15 -8.03
CA GLY A 63 4.99 14.52 -8.90
C GLY A 63 4.46 14.14 -10.29
N LEU A 64 3.16 13.89 -10.41
CA LEU A 64 2.54 13.48 -11.67
C LEU A 64 1.49 14.49 -12.13
N ILE A 65 0.40 14.62 -11.38
CA ILE A 65 -0.81 15.32 -11.82
C ILE A 65 -0.55 16.80 -12.07
N ASP A 66 0.06 17.47 -11.10
CA ASP A 66 0.30 18.91 -11.11
C ASP A 66 1.52 19.26 -11.98
N PHE A 67 2.51 18.37 -12.03
CA PHE A 67 3.76 18.60 -12.76
C PHE A 67 3.60 18.45 -14.28
N TYR A 68 2.94 17.38 -14.75
CA TYR A 68 2.75 17.16 -16.18
C TYR A 68 1.51 17.88 -16.71
N GLY A 69 0.41 17.92 -15.95
CA GLY A 69 -0.81 18.66 -16.31
C GLY A 69 -1.38 18.32 -17.69
N GLY A 70 -2.27 19.19 -18.21
CA GLY A 70 -2.70 19.15 -19.62
C GLY A 70 -3.53 17.93 -20.06
N TRP A 71 -4.03 17.15 -19.10
CA TRP A 71 -4.72 15.89 -19.32
C TRP A 71 -5.96 16.02 -20.22
N LYS A 72 -6.05 15.19 -21.26
CA LYS A 72 -7.19 15.20 -22.20
C LYS A 72 -8.37 14.36 -21.72
N GLY A 73 -8.16 13.50 -20.73
CA GLY A 73 -9.19 12.66 -20.16
C GLY A 73 -8.63 11.60 -19.22
N VAL A 74 -9.52 10.76 -18.69
CA VAL A 74 -9.19 9.74 -17.68
C VAL A 74 -8.17 8.73 -18.17
N MET A 75 -8.20 8.35 -19.45
CA MET A 75 -7.26 7.36 -19.99
C MET A 75 -5.81 7.86 -19.99
N ASP A 76 -5.62 9.14 -20.30
CA ASP A 76 -4.30 9.79 -20.28
C ASP A 76 -3.70 9.76 -18.87
N VAL A 77 -4.51 10.16 -17.88
CA VAL A 77 -4.14 10.06 -16.46
C VAL A 77 -3.88 8.61 -16.05
N THR A 78 -4.69 7.65 -16.53
CA THR A 78 -4.57 6.24 -16.17
C THR A 78 -3.22 5.66 -16.61
N ILE A 79 -2.83 5.93 -17.86
CA ILE A 79 -1.54 5.47 -18.40
C ILE A 79 -0.39 6.11 -17.61
N ALA A 80 -0.43 7.43 -17.43
CA ALA A 80 0.59 8.15 -16.67
C ALA A 80 0.67 7.67 -15.21
N THR A 81 -0.47 7.30 -14.61
CA THR A 81 -0.53 6.71 -13.26
C THR A 81 0.16 5.35 -13.22
N MET A 82 -0.07 4.49 -14.22
CA MET A 82 0.57 3.19 -14.29
C MET A 82 2.09 3.32 -14.40
N GLU A 83 2.57 4.23 -15.25
CA GLU A 83 3.99 4.53 -15.39
C GLU A 83 4.58 5.09 -14.09
N TRP A 84 3.88 6.02 -13.45
CA TRP A 84 4.32 6.58 -12.17
C TRP A 84 4.39 5.54 -11.06
N VAL A 85 3.40 4.63 -10.98
CA VAL A 85 3.39 3.54 -9.99
C VAL A 85 4.51 2.54 -10.24
N ALA A 86 4.78 2.21 -11.51
CA ALA A 86 5.92 1.36 -11.87
C ALA A 86 7.22 2.00 -11.40
N TRP A 87 7.51 3.22 -11.86
CA TRP A 87 8.70 3.98 -11.45
C TRP A 87 8.81 4.14 -9.93
N TYR A 88 7.71 4.46 -9.25
CA TYR A 88 7.71 4.65 -7.80
C TYR A 88 8.16 3.40 -7.05
N ASN A 89 7.74 2.22 -7.51
CA ASN A 89 8.06 0.97 -6.83
C ASN A 89 9.43 0.39 -7.23
N SER A 90 9.82 0.53 -8.51
CA SER A 90 11.03 -0.13 -9.04
C SER A 90 12.28 0.75 -9.08
N GLU A 91 12.14 2.08 -9.07
CA GLU A 91 13.27 2.98 -9.32
C GLU A 91 13.40 4.09 -8.28
N ARG A 92 12.30 4.54 -7.68
CA ARG A 92 12.33 5.70 -6.79
C ARG A 92 13.00 5.38 -5.45
N LEU A 93 14.12 6.03 -5.17
CA LEU A 93 14.79 5.93 -3.89
C LEU A 93 14.02 6.65 -2.77
N ARG A 94 13.95 6.02 -1.59
CA ARG A 94 13.28 6.55 -0.39
C ARG A 94 14.17 6.41 0.83
N SER A 95 14.40 7.51 1.54
CA SER A 95 15.18 7.50 2.79
C SER A 95 14.60 6.57 3.85
N TYR A 96 13.27 6.51 3.98
CA TYR A 96 12.57 5.56 4.84
C TYR A 96 12.92 4.09 4.50
N CYS A 97 13.11 3.79 3.21
CA CYS A 97 13.50 2.46 2.75
C CYS A 97 15.01 2.24 2.81
N GLY A 98 15.81 3.11 3.43
CA GLY A 98 17.27 3.00 3.42
C GLY A 98 17.93 3.44 2.10
N ASN A 99 17.25 4.31 1.34
CA ASN A 99 17.68 4.78 0.01
C ASN A 99 17.75 3.68 -1.07
N VAL A 100 16.89 2.67 -0.98
CA VAL A 100 16.61 1.73 -2.07
C VAL A 100 15.16 1.89 -2.59
N PRO A 101 14.83 1.34 -3.78
CA PRO A 101 13.45 1.27 -4.26
C PRO A 101 12.54 0.49 -3.30
N PRO A 102 11.23 0.84 -3.21
CA PRO A 102 10.27 0.12 -2.37
C PRO A 102 10.23 -1.39 -2.60
N VAL A 103 10.32 -1.85 -3.85
CA VAL A 103 10.29 -3.28 -4.16
C VAL A 103 11.47 -4.04 -3.53
N GLU A 104 12.68 -3.47 -3.59
CA GLU A 104 13.87 -4.10 -2.99
C GLU A 104 13.78 -4.14 -1.46
N TYR A 105 13.21 -3.09 -0.87
CA TYR A 105 12.96 -3.04 0.57
C TYR A 105 11.96 -4.12 1.01
N GLU A 106 10.84 -4.27 0.30
CA GLU A 106 9.84 -5.31 0.58
C GLU A 106 10.40 -6.73 0.39
N GLU A 107 11.15 -6.97 -0.70
CA GLU A 107 11.80 -8.26 -0.95
C GLU A 107 12.77 -8.65 0.16
N THR A 108 13.55 -7.67 0.66
CA THR A 108 14.48 -7.89 1.77
C THR A 108 13.74 -8.18 3.06
N PHE A 109 12.66 -7.43 3.35
CA PHE A 109 11.80 -7.65 4.50
C PHE A 109 11.22 -9.07 4.49
N HIS A 110 10.55 -9.47 3.40
CA HIS A 110 9.95 -10.81 3.28
C HIS A 110 10.97 -11.94 3.38
N ARG A 111 12.17 -11.78 2.79
CA ARG A 111 13.25 -12.76 2.92
C ARG A 111 13.69 -12.96 4.37
N SER A 112 13.79 -11.87 5.13
CA SER A 112 14.18 -11.91 6.55
C SER A 112 13.10 -12.51 7.45
N THR A 113 11.82 -12.17 7.21
CA THR A 113 10.68 -12.74 7.94
C THR A 113 10.56 -14.25 7.69
N ALA A 114 10.63 -14.69 6.42
CA ALA A 114 10.59 -16.11 6.08
C ALA A 114 11.74 -16.90 6.72
N GLY A 115 12.95 -16.33 6.76
CA GLY A 115 14.10 -16.93 7.45
C GLY A 115 13.92 -17.02 8.97
N THR A 116 13.17 -16.09 9.56
CA THR A 116 12.88 -16.07 11.01
C THR A 116 11.83 -17.13 11.36
N ASP A 117 10.78 -17.29 10.55
CA ASP A 117 9.75 -18.32 10.75
C ASP A 117 10.33 -19.73 10.60
N LEU A 118 11.18 -19.96 9.59
CA LEU A 118 11.92 -21.22 9.42
C LEU A 118 12.86 -21.52 10.60
N ALA A 119 13.49 -20.50 11.19
CA ALA A 119 14.36 -20.68 12.35
C ALA A 119 13.54 -20.98 13.63
N ALA A 120 12.37 -20.37 13.79
CA ALA A 120 11.47 -20.62 14.90
C ALA A 120 10.84 -22.02 14.83
N GLU A 121 10.46 -22.50 13.66
CA GLU A 121 9.96 -23.87 13.45
C GLU A 121 11.03 -24.93 13.75
N ASN A 122 12.29 -24.68 13.35
CA ASN A 122 13.40 -25.61 13.60
C ASN A 122 13.88 -25.64 15.07
N GLN A 123 13.50 -24.67 15.90
CA GLN A 123 13.77 -24.67 17.35
C GLN A 123 12.63 -25.29 18.18
N ALA A 124 11.48 -25.56 17.55
CA ALA A 124 10.31 -26.16 18.20
C ALA A 124 10.25 -27.70 18.05
N ILE A 125 11.30 -28.33 17.50
CA ILE A 125 11.50 -29.79 17.38
C ILE A 125 12.67 -30.20 18.27
#